data_AF-A0A972QFZ4-F1
#
_entry.id   AF-A0A972QFZ4-F1
#
_cell.length_a   1.000
_cell.length_b   1.000
_cell.length_c   1.000
_cell.angle_alpha   90.00
_cell.angle_beta   90.00
_cell.angle_gamma   90.00
#
_symmetry.space_group_name_H-M   'P 1'
#
loop_
_entity.id
_entity.type
_entity.pdbx_description
1 polymer ?
#
loop_
_entity_poly.entity_id
_entity_poly.type
_entity_poly.pdbx_seq_one_letter_code
_entity_poly.pdbx_strand_id
1 'polypeptide(L)'
;MKNLLKVSLLALLAINIFSSRFSFTEEDLSLPSDNKWENIHSDYFIIYYRPDAGLKRIEKRLEIRRFFTESDPDPLFSLQKRVAYRMDALYGRVREILQMYPKDVNAKIRIFKNRKELDKEYYRIFREKKSLKSFYIYRFNTIYLNEEDISDSVVAHEMGHAVVDHYFAVRPSEKIREILSQYVDIHLDDEF
;
A
#
# COMPACT_ATOMS: atom_id res chain seq x y z
N MET A 1 -3.26 34.25 -26.00
CA MET A 1 -3.59 32.86 -25.58
C MET A 1 -2.51 32.41 -24.60
N LYS A 2 -2.51 32.87 -23.34
CA LYS A 2 -3.09 32.23 -22.15
C LYS A 2 -2.80 30.72 -22.04
N ASN A 3 -1.73 30.42 -21.30
CA ASN A 3 -1.56 29.36 -20.30
C ASN A 3 -2.55 28.19 -20.32
N LEU A 4 -2.06 26.96 -20.47
CA LEU A 4 -2.49 25.77 -19.71
C LEU A 4 -1.66 24.56 -20.13
N LEU A 5 -0.50 24.38 -19.48
CA LEU A 5 0.18 23.08 -19.33
C LEU A 5 1.15 23.22 -18.13
N LYS A 6 0.55 23.41 -16.95
CA LYS A 6 1.19 23.12 -15.66
C LYS A 6 0.55 21.84 -15.14
N VAL A 7 0.90 20.71 -15.75
CA VAL A 7 0.76 19.42 -15.07
C VAL A 7 1.91 19.35 -14.08
N SER A 8 1.55 19.19 -12.80
CA SER A 8 2.44 19.31 -11.66
C SER A 8 3.61 18.33 -11.73
N LEU A 9 4.78 18.87 -12.06
CA LEU A 9 6.09 18.20 -12.12
C LEU A 9 6.66 17.98 -10.69
N LEU A 10 5.89 17.36 -9.79
CA LEU A 10 6.22 17.28 -8.35
C LEU A 10 6.31 15.86 -7.76
N ALA A 11 6.70 14.88 -8.58
CA ALA A 11 7.15 13.57 -8.10
C ALA A 11 8.39 13.07 -8.88
N LEU A 12 9.33 13.97 -9.17
CA LEU A 12 10.65 13.60 -9.70
C LEU A 12 11.55 13.10 -8.55
N LEU A 13 12.09 11.90 -8.76
CA LEU A 13 13.29 11.31 -8.14
C LEU A 13 13.25 10.95 -6.64
N ALA A 14 13.22 9.64 -6.38
CA ALA A 14 14.26 8.90 -5.66
C ALA A 14 13.75 7.46 -5.54
N ILE A 15 14.34 6.47 -6.22
CA ILE A 15 15.40 5.66 -5.63
C ILE A 15 16.37 5.23 -6.74
N ASN A 16 17.63 5.62 -6.60
CA ASN A 16 18.76 4.90 -7.17
C ASN A 16 19.49 4.28 -5.98
N ILE A 17 20.03 3.07 -6.21
CA ILE A 17 20.89 2.27 -5.33
C ILE A 17 20.11 1.36 -4.36
N PHE A 18 20.00 0.06 -4.69
CA PHE A 18 20.11 -1.00 -3.67
C PHE A 18 20.42 -2.37 -4.26
N SER A 19 21.68 -2.55 -4.69
CA SER A 19 22.21 -3.87 -5.02
C SER A 19 23.59 -4.09 -4.39
N SER A 20 23.69 -4.00 -3.06
CA SER A 20 24.74 -4.71 -2.31
C SER A 20 24.53 -4.70 -0.79
N ARG A 21 24.36 -5.90 -0.23
CA ARG A 21 24.66 -6.33 1.15
C ARG A 21 23.92 -5.64 2.31
N PHE A 22 22.80 -6.24 2.71
CA PHE A 22 22.24 -6.07 4.06
C PHE A 22 21.79 -7.43 4.62
N SER A 23 22.54 -7.92 5.60
CA SER A 23 22.18 -9.08 6.42
C SER A 23 21.27 -8.63 7.55
N PHE A 24 19.96 -8.77 7.34
CA PHE A 24 18.90 -8.56 8.33
C PHE A 24 18.72 -9.83 9.17
N THR A 25 18.65 -9.72 10.51
CA THR A 25 18.41 -10.85 11.42
C THR A 25 16.91 -11.01 11.69
N GLU A 26 16.47 -12.17 12.20
CA GLU A 26 15.06 -12.39 12.60
C GLU A 26 14.58 -11.43 13.68
N GLU A 27 15.50 -10.86 14.45
CA GLU A 27 15.18 -9.87 15.50
C GLU A 27 14.66 -8.55 14.91
N ASP A 28 15.10 -8.17 13.70
CA ASP A 28 14.56 -7.03 12.96
C ASP A 28 13.14 -7.28 12.39
N LEU A 29 12.70 -8.55 12.36
CA LEU A 29 11.34 -8.98 12.00
C LEU A 29 10.38 -8.98 13.20
N SER A 30 10.91 -8.88 14.42
CA SER A 30 10.07 -8.80 15.62
C SER A 30 9.39 -7.43 15.66
N LEU A 31 8.06 -7.43 15.85
CA LEU A 31 7.30 -6.21 16.08
C LEU A 31 7.89 -5.52 17.33
N PRO A 32 8.11 -4.19 17.33
CA PRO A 32 8.59 -3.50 18.52
C PRO A 32 7.73 -3.87 19.73
N SER A 33 8.35 -4.44 20.76
CA SER A 33 7.70 -5.09 21.91
C SER A 33 6.85 -4.16 22.78
N ASP A 34 6.86 -2.86 22.52
CA ASP A 34 6.30 -1.84 23.41
C ASP A 34 4.95 -1.29 22.93
N ASN A 35 4.37 -1.88 21.88
CA ASN A 35 3.27 -1.26 21.16
C ASN A 35 2.31 -2.31 20.64
N LYS A 36 1.26 -2.64 21.43
CA LYS A 36 0.23 -3.63 21.07
C LYS A 36 -0.35 -3.29 19.69
N TRP A 37 -0.15 -4.17 18.71
CA TRP A 37 -0.79 -4.07 17.39
C TRP A 37 -2.07 -4.91 17.41
N GLU A 38 -3.11 -4.42 16.77
CA GLU A 38 -4.28 -5.21 16.42
C GLU A 38 -4.17 -5.68 14.97
N ASN A 39 -4.93 -6.71 14.60
CA ASN A 39 -4.92 -7.22 13.25
C ASN A 39 -6.33 -7.54 12.72
N ILE A 40 -6.48 -7.44 11.41
CA ILE A 40 -7.65 -7.83 10.65
C ILE A 40 -7.18 -8.82 9.58
N HIS A 41 -7.87 -9.96 9.48
CA HIS A 41 -7.66 -10.90 8.39
C HIS A 41 -8.63 -10.54 7.25
N SER A 42 -8.10 -10.49 6.03
CA SER A 42 -8.83 -10.34 4.78
C SER A 42 -8.51 -11.51 3.85
N ASP A 43 -9.12 -11.57 2.66
CA ASP A 43 -8.89 -12.66 1.72
C ASP A 43 -7.45 -12.64 1.15
N TYR A 44 -6.84 -11.45 1.05
CA TYR A 44 -5.51 -11.27 0.46
C TYR A 44 -4.45 -10.77 1.44
N PHE A 45 -4.85 -10.26 2.61
CA PHE A 45 -3.96 -9.55 3.53
C PHE A 45 -4.15 -9.90 5.00
N ILE A 46 -3.09 -9.66 5.77
CA ILE A 46 -3.17 -9.44 7.22
C ILE A 46 -2.87 -7.96 7.49
N ILE A 47 -3.86 -7.23 7.97
CA ILE A 47 -3.79 -5.79 8.19
C ILE A 47 -3.51 -5.54 9.67
N TYR A 48 -2.28 -5.15 9.99
CA TYR A 48 -1.87 -4.70 11.31
C TYR A 48 -2.11 -3.19 11.44
N TYR A 49 -2.75 -2.79 12.53
CA TYR A 49 -2.96 -1.37 12.85
C TYR A 49 -2.72 -1.12 14.33
N ARG A 50 -2.38 0.13 14.65
CA ARG A 50 -2.24 0.57 16.03
C ARG A 50 -3.62 0.81 16.64
N PRO A 51 -3.91 0.41 17.90
CA PRO A 51 -5.22 0.62 18.53
C PRO A 51 -5.65 2.10 18.58
N ASP A 52 -4.69 3.02 18.62
CA ASP A 52 -4.91 4.47 18.56
C ASP A 52 -5.05 5.00 17.12
N ALA A 53 -4.76 4.19 16.10
CA ALA A 53 -5.09 4.50 14.71
C ALA A 53 -6.61 4.48 14.53
N GLY A 54 -7.15 5.55 13.95
CA GLY A 54 -8.58 5.71 13.76
C GLY A 54 -9.12 4.83 12.64
N LEU A 55 -9.49 3.58 12.93
CA LEU A 55 -10.02 2.64 11.95
C LEU A 55 -11.25 3.19 11.20
N LYS A 56 -12.06 4.02 11.87
CA LYS A 56 -13.20 4.73 11.24
C LYS A 56 -12.75 5.77 10.22
N ARG A 57 -11.61 6.45 10.46
CA ARG A 57 -11.03 7.40 9.50
C ARG A 57 -10.37 6.65 8.34
N ILE A 58 -9.72 5.52 8.60
CA ILE A 58 -9.19 4.63 7.56
C ILE A 58 -10.31 4.16 6.64
N GLU A 59 -11.38 3.58 7.20
CA GLU A 59 -12.53 3.10 6.43
C GLU A 59 -13.16 4.21 5.58
N LYS A 60 -13.35 5.40 6.17
CA LYS A 60 -13.87 6.57 5.45
C LYS A 60 -12.92 7.09 4.37
N ARG A 61 -11.61 6.86 4.45
CA ARG A 61 -10.65 7.35 3.43
C ARG A 61 -10.48 6.38 2.28
N LEU A 62 -10.85 5.12 2.49
CA LEU A 62 -10.95 4.09 1.46
C LEU A 62 -12.32 4.21 0.76
N GLU A 63 -12.62 5.38 0.18
CA GLU A 63 -13.88 5.63 -0.51
C GLU A 63 -13.85 5.06 -1.92
N ILE A 64 -14.05 3.74 -2.02
CA ILE A 64 -14.29 2.97 -3.26
C ILE A 64 -15.61 3.38 -3.94
N ARG A 65 -15.86 4.67 -4.08
CA ARG A 65 -17.16 5.23 -4.46
C ARG A 65 -17.32 5.45 -5.95
N ARG A 66 -16.33 5.08 -6.77
CA ARG A 66 -16.37 5.30 -8.22
C ARG A 66 -16.31 4.02 -9.08
N PHE A 67 -15.79 2.90 -8.58
CA PHE A 67 -15.55 1.70 -9.42
C PHE A 67 -16.56 0.57 -9.22
N PHE A 68 -17.20 0.53 -8.06
CA PHE A 68 -18.17 -0.51 -7.72
C PHE A 68 -19.52 0.16 -7.51
N THR A 69 -20.32 0.22 -8.57
CA THR A 69 -21.72 0.67 -8.50
C THR A 69 -22.60 -0.24 -7.64
N GLU A 70 -22.13 -1.44 -7.27
CA GLU A 70 -22.94 -2.45 -6.59
C GLU A 70 -22.48 -2.87 -5.19
N SER A 71 -21.37 -2.35 -4.66
CA SER A 71 -20.73 -3.05 -3.53
C SER A 71 -20.21 -2.14 -2.42
N ASP A 72 -21.10 -1.34 -1.84
CA ASP A 72 -20.86 -0.89 -0.47
C ASP A 72 -20.83 -2.13 0.45
N PRO A 73 -19.89 -2.20 1.41
CA PRO A 73 -19.87 -3.30 2.36
C PRO A 73 -21.21 -3.34 3.12
N ASP A 74 -21.70 -4.54 3.42
CA ASP A 74 -22.93 -4.74 4.18
C ASP A 74 -22.91 -3.84 5.44
N PRO A 75 -23.92 -2.97 5.65
CA PRO A 75 -23.95 -2.07 6.79
C PRO A 75 -23.91 -2.78 8.15
N LEU A 76 -24.27 -4.07 8.19
CA LEU A 76 -24.19 -4.93 9.38
C LEU A 76 -22.76 -5.42 9.68
N PHE A 77 -21.81 -5.26 8.75
CA PHE A 77 -20.42 -5.64 9.00
C PHE A 77 -19.80 -4.79 10.11
N SER A 78 -18.97 -5.42 10.94
CA SER A 78 -18.11 -4.69 11.87
C SER A 78 -17.18 -3.75 11.12
N LEU A 79 -16.69 -2.71 11.79
CA LEU A 79 -15.78 -1.74 11.19
C LEU A 79 -14.53 -2.42 10.60
N GLN A 80 -13.99 -3.42 11.29
CA GLN A 80 -12.86 -4.23 10.83
C GLN A 80 -13.19 -4.97 9.53
N LYS A 81 -14.36 -5.60 9.45
CA LYS A 81 -14.82 -6.30 8.23
C LYS A 81 -14.99 -5.34 7.06
N ARG A 82 -15.48 -4.12 7.29
CA ARG A 82 -15.60 -3.10 6.22
C ARG A 82 -14.23 -2.64 5.70
N VAL A 83 -13.24 -2.49 6.59
CA VAL A 83 -11.87 -2.17 6.16
C VAL A 83 -11.25 -3.31 5.36
N ALA A 84 -11.37 -4.56 5.83
CA ALA A 84 -10.90 -5.73 5.09
C ALA A 84 -11.54 -5.81 3.69
N TYR A 85 -12.87 -5.70 3.64
CA TYR A 85 -13.63 -5.68 2.39
C TYR A 85 -13.13 -4.61 1.42
N ARG A 86 -12.92 -3.38 1.91
CA ARG A 86 -12.44 -2.28 1.08
C ARG A 86 -11.02 -2.53 0.56
N MET A 87 -10.13 -3.05 1.39
CA MET A 87 -8.77 -3.41 0.95
C MET A 87 -8.78 -4.52 -0.11
N ASP A 88 -9.62 -5.54 0.05
CA ASP A 88 -9.73 -6.64 -0.90
C ASP A 88 -10.35 -6.20 -2.23
N ALA A 89 -11.38 -5.33 -2.19
CA ALA A 89 -11.97 -4.74 -3.39
C ALA A 89 -10.96 -3.88 -4.15
N LEU A 90 -10.19 -3.04 -3.44
CA LEU A 90 -9.13 -2.25 -4.04
C LEU A 90 -8.04 -3.13 -4.66
N TYR A 91 -7.64 -4.21 -3.99
CA TYR A 91 -6.68 -5.16 -4.55
C TYR A 91 -7.23 -5.90 -5.78
N GLY A 92 -8.51 -6.28 -5.77
CA GLY A 92 -9.22 -6.80 -6.94
C GLY A 92 -9.09 -5.86 -8.13
N ARG A 93 -9.41 -4.58 -7.90
CA ARG A 93 -9.29 -3.52 -8.89
C ARG A 93 -7.87 -3.37 -9.45
N VAL A 94 -6.86 -3.39 -8.60
CA VAL A 94 -5.45 -3.31 -9.04
C VAL A 94 -5.08 -4.47 -9.96
N ARG A 95 -5.50 -5.70 -9.62
CA ARG A 95 -5.27 -6.89 -10.47
C ARG A 95 -5.97 -6.78 -11.81
N GLU A 96 -7.19 -6.25 -11.84
CA GLU A 96 -7.94 -6.01 -13.07
C GLU A 96 -7.27 -4.97 -13.96
N ILE A 97 -6.83 -3.83 -13.41
CA ILE A 97 -6.11 -2.80 -14.18
C ILE A 97 -4.83 -3.38 -14.79
N LEU A 98 -4.07 -4.14 -14.01
CA LEU A 98 -2.83 -4.74 -14.47
C LEU A 98 -3.03 -5.98 -15.35
N GLN A 99 -4.23 -6.57 -15.34
CA GLN A 99 -4.52 -7.91 -15.90
C GLN A 99 -3.54 -8.97 -15.36
N MET A 100 -3.22 -8.89 -14.07
CA MET A 100 -2.24 -9.75 -13.39
C MET A 100 -2.86 -10.38 -12.15
N TYR A 101 -2.85 -11.72 -12.10
CA TYR A 101 -3.53 -12.51 -11.06
C TYR A 101 -2.55 -13.45 -10.34
N PRO A 102 -1.65 -12.92 -9.49
CA PRO A 102 -0.74 -13.75 -8.70
C PRO A 102 -1.52 -14.67 -7.75
N LYS A 103 -1.08 -15.92 -7.60
CA LYS A 103 -1.82 -16.96 -6.85
C LYS A 103 -1.75 -16.80 -5.33
N ASP A 104 -0.64 -16.27 -4.80
CA ASP A 104 -0.35 -16.32 -3.36
C ASP A 104 0.34 -15.04 -2.87
N VAL A 105 -0.34 -13.89 -2.93
CA VAL A 105 0.26 -12.65 -2.41
C VAL A 105 0.31 -12.65 -0.90
N ASN A 106 -0.75 -12.99 -0.16
CA ASN A 106 -0.77 -13.07 1.33
C ASN A 106 0.05 -11.96 2.03
N ALA A 107 -0.05 -10.73 1.52
CA ALA A 107 0.81 -9.64 1.94
C ALA A 107 0.37 -9.09 3.30
N LYS A 108 1.29 -8.49 4.03
CA LYS A 108 0.99 -7.79 5.27
C LYS A 108 0.77 -6.32 4.97
N ILE A 109 -0.16 -5.69 5.68
CA ILE A 109 -0.31 -4.23 5.68
C ILE A 109 -0.03 -3.74 7.10
N ARG A 110 0.81 -2.72 7.26
CA ARG A 110 1.09 -2.09 8.56
C ARG A 110 0.70 -0.64 8.51
N ILE A 111 -0.32 -0.27 9.28
CA ILE A 111 -0.86 1.09 9.34
C ILE A 111 -0.40 1.76 10.62
N PHE A 112 0.49 2.73 10.48
CA PHE A 112 1.00 3.56 11.56
C PHE A 112 0.05 4.72 11.88
N LYS A 113 0.18 5.28 13.08
CA LYS A 113 -0.69 6.36 13.52
C LYS A 113 -0.54 7.63 12.69
N ASN A 114 0.68 7.95 12.29
CA ASN A 114 1.04 9.20 11.60
C ASN A 114 2.33 9.03 10.79
N ARG A 115 2.66 10.04 9.97
CA ARG A 115 3.90 10.06 9.16
C ARG A 115 5.16 9.86 10.00
N LYS A 116 5.25 10.46 11.20
CA LYS A 116 6.46 10.40 12.04
C LYS A 116 6.80 8.96 12.44
N GLU A 117 5.79 8.14 12.76
CA GLU A 117 5.99 6.73 13.06
C GLU A 117 6.40 5.92 11.83
N LEU A 118 5.80 6.20 10.68
CA LEU A 118 6.18 5.57 9.41
C LEU A 118 7.63 5.89 9.03
N ASP A 119 8.05 7.15 9.13
CA ASP A 119 9.42 7.60 8.85
C ASP A 119 10.43 6.97 9.83
N LYS A 120 10.04 6.78 11.10
CA LYS A 120 10.85 6.06 12.09
C LYS A 120 11.04 4.60 11.68
N GLU A 121 9.98 3.93 11.20
CA GLU A 121 10.08 2.55 10.71
C GLU A 121 10.92 2.46 9.44
N TYR A 122 10.77 3.41 8.51
CA TYR A 122 11.60 3.49 7.31
C TYR A 122 13.08 3.62 7.69
N TYR A 123 13.43 4.56 8.58
CA TYR A 123 14.80 4.72 9.06
C TYR A 123 15.33 3.46 9.77
N ARG A 124 14.48 2.76 10.53
CA ARG A 124 14.88 1.50 11.18
C ARG A 124 15.31 0.45 10.14
N ILE A 125 14.55 0.33 9.05
CA ILE A 125 14.76 -0.68 8.01
C ILE A 125 15.89 -0.29 7.05
N PHE A 126 15.96 0.96 6.62
CA PHE A 126 16.90 1.35 5.55
C PHE A 126 18.13 2.11 6.07
N ARG A 127 18.12 2.54 7.34
CA ARG A 127 19.14 3.45 7.92
C ARG A 127 19.30 4.75 7.14
N GLU A 128 18.25 5.13 6.41
CA GLU A 128 18.17 6.33 5.59
C GLU A 128 17.00 7.20 6.05
N LYS A 129 17.18 8.52 6.04
CA LYS A 129 16.11 9.47 6.32
C LYS A 129 15.40 9.82 5.03
N LYS A 130 14.20 9.29 4.86
CA LYS A 130 13.28 9.66 3.78
C LYS A 130 11.89 9.81 4.37
N SER A 131 11.16 10.82 3.90
CA SER A 131 9.76 11.01 4.28
C SER A 131 8.88 10.57 3.12
N LEU A 132 8.28 9.39 3.26
CA LEU A 132 7.45 8.76 2.23
C LEU A 132 5.99 8.72 2.66
N LYS A 133 5.09 8.80 1.67
CA LYS A 133 3.64 8.61 1.89
C LYS A 133 3.31 7.21 2.40
N SER A 134 3.94 6.26 1.75
CA SER A 134 3.83 4.82 1.92
C SER A 134 5.08 4.17 1.32
N PHE A 135 5.27 2.88 1.56
CA PHE A 135 6.22 2.07 0.81
C PHE A 135 5.91 0.57 0.94
N TYR A 136 6.20 -0.19 -0.10
CA TYR A 136 6.16 -1.65 -0.10
C TYR A 136 7.57 -2.25 -0.06
N ILE A 137 7.74 -3.31 0.73
CA ILE A 137 8.99 -4.07 0.80
C ILE A 137 8.73 -5.53 0.41
N TYR A 138 9.19 -5.91 -0.78
CA TYR A 138 9.09 -7.28 -1.30
C TYR A 138 9.64 -8.34 -0.36
N ARG A 139 10.84 -8.13 0.20
CA ARG A 139 11.50 -9.09 1.10
C ARG A 139 10.64 -9.43 2.33
N PHE A 140 9.84 -8.49 2.82
CA PHE A 140 8.94 -8.69 3.95
C PHE A 140 7.50 -8.93 3.52
N ASN A 141 7.23 -8.84 2.22
CA ASN A 141 5.91 -8.86 1.64
C ASN A 141 4.93 -7.97 2.42
N THR A 142 5.36 -6.72 2.69
CA THR A 142 4.67 -5.82 3.60
C THR A 142 4.51 -4.44 2.99
N ILE A 143 3.28 -3.93 2.98
CA ILE A 143 2.92 -2.55 2.66
C ILE A 143 2.90 -1.74 3.95
N TYR A 144 3.61 -0.62 3.97
CA TYR A 144 3.70 0.29 5.11
C TYR A 144 2.95 1.57 4.80
N LEU A 145 1.94 1.89 5.61
CA LEU A 145 1.03 3.02 5.45
C LEU A 145 0.98 3.82 6.73
N ASN A 146 0.38 5.01 6.67
CA ASN A 146 -0.04 5.72 7.87
C ASN A 146 -1.46 6.28 7.71
N GLU A 147 -2.14 6.49 8.84
CA GLU A 147 -3.53 6.94 8.87
C GLU A 147 -3.76 8.29 8.14
N GLU A 148 -2.78 9.19 8.15
CA GLU A 148 -2.93 10.57 7.66
C GLU A 148 -2.84 10.69 6.14
N ASP A 149 -2.26 9.70 5.45
CA ASP A 149 -2.10 9.70 3.99
C ASP A 149 -2.78 8.55 3.29
N ILE A 150 -3.44 7.66 4.05
CA ILE A 150 -4.18 6.58 3.43
C ILE A 150 -5.28 7.16 2.52
N SER A 151 -5.30 6.66 1.28
CA SER A 151 -6.27 6.92 0.23
C SER A 151 -6.23 5.76 -0.77
N ASP A 152 -7.25 5.63 -1.61
CA ASP A 152 -7.30 4.56 -2.61
C ASP A 152 -6.07 4.57 -3.53
N SER A 153 -5.66 5.71 -4.08
CA SER A 153 -4.45 5.79 -4.93
C SER A 153 -3.18 5.40 -4.18
N VAL A 154 -2.96 5.87 -2.95
CA VAL A 154 -1.76 5.52 -2.19
C VAL A 154 -1.69 4.02 -1.93
N VAL A 155 -2.82 3.41 -1.55
CA VAL A 155 -2.85 1.97 -1.28
C VAL A 155 -2.76 1.15 -2.57
N ALA A 156 -3.45 1.58 -3.63
CA ALA A 156 -3.46 0.91 -4.94
C ALA A 156 -2.06 0.91 -5.57
N HIS A 157 -1.31 2.01 -5.46
CA HIS A 157 0.06 2.09 -5.95
C HIS A 157 0.94 1.01 -5.31
N GLU A 158 0.92 0.90 -3.97
CA GLU A 158 1.72 -0.09 -3.25
C GLU A 158 1.23 -1.53 -3.49
N MET A 159 -0.09 -1.73 -3.63
CA MET A 159 -0.65 -3.00 -4.08
C MET A 159 -0.19 -3.35 -5.50
N GLY A 160 -0.01 -2.36 -6.38
CA GLY A 160 0.55 -2.53 -7.72
C GLY A 160 1.96 -3.10 -7.66
N HIS A 161 2.81 -2.55 -6.79
CA HIS A 161 4.13 -3.15 -6.53
C HIS A 161 4.02 -4.60 -6.04
N ALA A 162 3.11 -4.89 -5.11
CA ALA A 162 2.92 -6.25 -4.59
C ALA A 162 2.42 -7.23 -5.65
N VAL A 163 1.50 -6.83 -6.53
CA VAL A 163 1.01 -7.64 -7.65
C VAL A 163 2.14 -7.95 -8.63
N VAL A 164 2.85 -6.92 -9.08
CA VAL A 164 3.94 -7.06 -10.06
C VAL A 164 5.06 -7.95 -9.51
N ASP A 165 5.46 -7.75 -8.25
CA ASP A 165 6.54 -8.51 -7.63
C ASP A 165 6.21 -10.00 -7.43
N HIS A 166 4.93 -10.37 -7.40
CA HIS A 166 4.48 -11.77 -7.25
C HIS A 166 3.93 -12.40 -8.53
N TYR A 167 3.70 -11.61 -9.58
CA TYR A 167 3.18 -12.13 -10.85
C TYR A 167 4.29 -12.70 -11.74
N PHE A 168 5.43 -12.00 -11.83
CA PHE A 168 6.53 -12.44 -12.68
C PHE A 168 7.42 -13.48 -11.98
N ALA A 169 7.82 -14.52 -12.72
CA ALA A 169 8.77 -15.52 -12.23
C ALA A 169 10.13 -14.92 -11.85
N VAL A 170 10.54 -13.87 -12.56
CA VAL A 170 11.71 -13.04 -12.23
C VAL A 170 11.23 -11.62 -12.01
N ARG A 171 11.55 -11.08 -10.83
CA ARG A 171 11.17 -9.73 -10.44
C ARG A 171 11.63 -8.71 -11.49
N PRO A 172 10.73 -7.88 -12.04
CA PRO A 172 11.12 -6.85 -13.01
C PRO A 172 12.04 -5.79 -12.40
N SER A 173 12.74 -5.05 -13.27
CA SER A 173 13.54 -3.92 -12.84
C SER A 173 12.67 -2.87 -12.13
N GLU A 174 13.25 -2.14 -11.19
CA GLU A 174 12.54 -1.11 -10.42
C GLU A 174 11.78 -0.12 -11.28
N LYS A 175 12.40 0.34 -12.37
CA LYS A 175 11.76 1.26 -13.32
C LYS A 175 10.47 0.68 -13.93
N ILE A 176 10.45 -0.61 -14.27
CA ILE A 176 9.25 -1.25 -14.82
C ILE A 176 8.17 -1.39 -13.76
N ARG A 177 8.55 -1.75 -12.53
CA ARG A 177 7.62 -1.87 -11.41
C ARG A 177 6.93 -0.55 -11.08
N GLU A 178 7.71 0.53 -11.08
CA GLU A 178 7.20 1.88 -10.89
C GLU A 178 6.24 2.29 -12.02
N ILE A 179 6.61 2.07 -13.28
CA ILE A 179 5.73 2.38 -14.43
C ILE A 179 4.39 1.66 -14.31
N LEU A 180 4.40 0.37 -13.95
CA LEU A 180 3.17 -0.41 -13.78
C LEU A 180 2.33 0.08 -12.59
N SER A 181 2.96 0.56 -11.53
CA SER A 181 2.25 1.08 -10.35
C SER A 181 1.68 2.48 -10.62
N GLN A 182 2.37 3.29 -11.40
CA GLN A 182 1.83 4.55 -11.93
C GLN A 182 0.70 4.33 -12.94
N TYR A 183 0.77 3.25 -13.74
CA TYR A 183 -0.35 2.85 -14.60
C TYR A 183 -1.60 2.56 -13.76
N VAL A 184 -1.45 1.87 -12.63
CA VAL A 184 -2.55 1.69 -11.66
C VAL A 184 -3.09 3.03 -11.17
N ASP A 185 -2.25 3.98 -10.78
CA ASP A 185 -2.72 5.31 -10.33
C ASP A 185 -3.55 6.05 -11.39
N ILE A 186 -3.09 6.02 -12.64
CA ILE A 186 -3.73 6.72 -13.76
C ILE A 186 -5.11 6.12 -14.07
N HIS A 187 -5.20 4.79 -14.05
CA HIS A 187 -6.39 4.04 -14.47
C HIS A 187 -7.27 3.59 -13.30
N LEU A 188 -6.92 3.96 -12.07
CA LEU A 188 -7.72 3.62 -10.89
C LEU A 188 -9.15 4.09 -11.08
N ASP A 189 -9.28 5.32 -11.60
CA ASP A 189 -10.52 6.08 -11.74
C ASP A 189 -11.38 5.73 -12.98
N ASP A 190 -10.89 4.87 -13.88
CA ASP A 190 -11.55 4.64 -15.17
C ASP A 190 -12.77 3.70 -15.07
N GLU A 191 -13.88 4.07 -15.71
CA GLU A 191 -15.02 3.16 -15.91
C GLU A 191 -14.69 2.17 -17.06
N PHE A 192 -15.04 0.89 -16.88
CA PHE A 192 -14.83 -0.18 -17.86
C PHE A 192 -16.03 -0.34 -18.79
#